data_AF-A0A7H8NJQ5-F1
#
_entry.id   AF-A0A7H8NJQ5-F1
#
_cell.length_a   1.000
_cell.length_b   1.000
_cell.length_c   1.000
_cell.angle_alpha   90.00
_cell.angle_beta   90.00
_cell.angle_gamma   90.00
#
_symmetry.space_group_name_H-M   'P 1'
#
loop_
_entity.id
_entity.type
_entity.pdbx_description
1 polymer ?
#
loop_
_entity_poly.entity_id
_entity_poly.type
_entity_poly.pdbx_seq_one_letter_code
_entity_poly.pdbx_strand_id
1 'polypeptide(L)'
;MFLAPDFRVDPLLGLYGQSPKFRGYEPESKRNYATDIALLLTHLWTRGKSWVETEPRDLEDYENWRRFAPANPSTISGAKWDRELAAFLGLFKWAVRQGWISTNPVTMRQVVTPRGDVVEVADARANNARSANVHWLTPRTWRLWVDVGLRGHGLEGVPERGWVGRLEDRNVAFVRLLVSSGLRRLEGASLLTFEVPKVPLTGGRYCHGKVAAQVTRSKRSRTFYASSGAVGDIESYVESSRAWAISKAQAAGRYERLPEMRLVTEVGGGLKPKVRWCDLDGVVGERELNKLTWQERLLLFTEGPGGPEPLWLWLNEQGLPFLPHSWEGIFRAANKRCERVLTPPEHQRMDPHKVYAPYATVHSTRHSFALFMLVVLNAVMDRRYGLTPEERRDFRLLYGDPWFMVQGLLGHTNRETTVKHYLSPVRNLQLESMLRASEEPVDAPLPDLDGVFARVARDAEGIQDIDARLTPEAGAA
;
A
#
# COMPACT_ATOMS: atom_id res chain seq x y z
N MET A 1 -14.48 13.79 17.81
CA MET A 1 -15.00 14.01 19.17
C MET A 1 -14.60 12.78 19.98
N PHE A 2 -13.95 12.95 21.14
CA PHE A 2 -13.69 11.84 22.06
C PHE A 2 -14.86 11.75 23.02
N LEU A 3 -15.46 10.56 23.13
CA LEU A 3 -16.58 10.29 24.02
C LEU A 3 -16.11 9.27 25.06
N ALA A 4 -16.32 9.59 26.33
CA ALA A 4 -16.11 8.65 27.42
C ALA A 4 -17.17 7.53 27.38
N PRO A 5 -16.92 6.36 28.02
CA PRO A 5 -17.88 5.26 28.05
C PRO A 5 -19.25 5.58 28.65
N ASP A 6 -19.35 6.67 29.42
CA ASP A 6 -20.60 7.22 29.98
C ASP A 6 -21.25 8.30 29.07
N PHE A 7 -20.81 8.37 27.81
CA PHE A 7 -21.25 9.33 26.79
C PHE A 7 -20.94 10.80 27.08
N ARG A 8 -20.03 11.08 28.03
CA ARG A 8 -19.57 12.45 28.28
C ARG A 8 -18.47 12.86 27.31
N VAL A 9 -18.47 14.14 26.98
CA VAL A 9 -17.43 14.76 26.15
C VAL A 9 -16.38 15.36 27.07
N ASP A 10 -15.13 14.98 26.89
CA ASP A 10 -14.01 15.64 27.55
C ASP A 10 -13.66 16.95 26.80
N PRO A 11 -13.81 18.12 27.44
CA PRO A 11 -13.56 19.41 26.79
C PRO A 11 -12.09 19.61 26.44
N LEU A 12 -11.15 19.08 27.24
CA LEU A 12 -9.71 19.22 27.01
C LEU A 12 -9.26 18.41 25.80
N LEU A 13 -9.79 17.19 25.61
CA LEU A 13 -9.54 16.41 24.40
C LEU A 13 -10.16 17.07 23.15
N GLY A 14 -11.27 17.79 23.33
CA GLY A 14 -11.82 18.69 22.31
C GLY A 14 -10.81 19.77 21.89
N LEU A 15 -10.18 20.44 22.86
CA LEU A 15 -9.14 21.45 22.61
C LEU A 15 -7.90 20.84 21.95
N TYR A 16 -7.48 19.63 22.35
CA TYR A 16 -6.37 18.93 21.69
C TYR A 16 -6.65 18.70 20.20
N GLY A 17 -7.85 18.22 19.87
CA GLY A 17 -8.29 18.02 18.48
C GLY A 17 -8.30 19.32 17.66
N GLN A 18 -8.46 20.47 18.32
CA GLN A 18 -8.43 21.79 17.72
C GLN A 18 -7.04 22.44 17.71
N SER A 19 -6.06 21.84 18.39
CA SER A 19 -4.70 22.39 18.47
C SER A 19 -4.04 22.52 17.09
N PRO A 20 -3.17 23.53 16.85
CA PRO A 20 -2.46 23.67 15.58
C PRO A 20 -1.67 22.42 15.19
N LYS A 21 -1.08 21.73 16.18
CA LYS A 21 -0.33 20.48 15.97
C LYS A 21 -1.23 19.36 15.45
N PHE A 22 -2.37 19.12 16.09
CA PHE A 22 -3.27 18.06 15.67
C PHE A 22 -3.97 18.39 14.34
N ARG A 23 -4.36 19.66 14.13
CA ARG A 23 -4.91 20.14 12.87
C ARG A 23 -3.93 20.02 11.70
N GLY A 24 -2.63 20.17 11.95
CA GLY A 24 -1.57 20.03 10.94
C GLY A 24 -1.31 18.59 10.48
N TYR A 25 -1.82 17.57 11.19
CA TYR A 25 -1.66 16.19 10.75
C TYR A 25 -2.48 15.87 9.50
N GLU A 26 -1.94 15.00 8.66
CA GLU A 26 -2.68 14.39 7.55
C GLU A 26 -3.92 13.65 8.08
N PRO A 27 -5.03 13.59 7.31
CA PRO A 27 -6.29 12.99 7.76
C PRO A 27 -6.14 11.57 8.32
N GLU A 28 -5.32 10.74 7.67
CA GLU A 28 -5.07 9.36 8.11
C GLU A 28 -4.32 9.32 9.46
N SER A 29 -3.35 10.21 9.65
CA SER A 29 -2.63 10.34 10.92
C SER A 29 -3.56 10.80 12.04
N LYS A 30 -4.49 11.73 11.77
CA LYS A 30 -5.53 12.14 12.74
C LYS A 30 -6.40 10.96 13.15
N ARG A 31 -6.88 10.18 12.18
CA ARG A 31 -7.71 8.98 12.44
C ARG A 31 -6.96 7.95 13.27
N ASN A 32 -5.73 7.63 12.89
CA ASN A 32 -4.88 6.68 13.58
C ASN A 32 -4.59 7.13 15.01
N TYR A 33 -4.13 8.37 15.20
CA TYR A 33 -3.82 8.89 16.52
C TYR A 33 -5.07 9.00 17.39
N ALA A 34 -6.21 9.44 16.85
CA ALA A 34 -7.45 9.47 17.61
C ALA A 34 -7.89 8.07 18.06
N THR A 35 -7.74 7.06 17.20
CA THR A 35 -8.07 5.67 17.53
C THR A 35 -7.13 5.13 18.62
N ASP A 36 -5.83 5.37 18.48
CA ASP A 36 -4.81 4.93 19.44
C ASP A 36 -5.02 5.60 20.80
N ILE A 37 -5.25 6.92 20.82
CA ILE A 37 -5.54 7.69 22.02
C ILE A 37 -6.82 7.16 22.68
N ALA A 38 -7.89 6.89 21.92
CA ALA A 38 -9.13 6.38 22.48
C ALA A 38 -8.96 5.03 23.20
N LEU A 39 -8.09 4.15 22.69
CA LEU A 39 -7.77 2.88 23.36
C LEU A 39 -7.07 3.09 24.70
N LEU A 40 -6.10 4.00 24.78
CA LEU A 40 -5.46 4.36 26.04
C LEU A 40 -6.46 4.97 27.01
N LEU A 41 -7.28 5.92 26.57
CA LEU A 41 -8.29 6.58 27.42
C LEU A 41 -9.28 5.56 28.00
N THR A 42 -9.71 4.60 27.18
CA THR A 42 -10.60 3.52 27.63
C THR A 42 -9.91 2.67 28.69
N HIS A 43 -8.63 2.36 28.52
CA HIS A 43 -7.85 1.57 29.48
C HIS A 43 -7.62 2.30 30.82
N LEU A 44 -7.40 3.61 30.79
CA LEU A 44 -7.29 4.42 32.01
C LEU A 44 -8.64 4.50 32.72
N TRP A 45 -9.73 4.69 31.96
CA TRP A 45 -11.09 4.72 32.49
C TRP A 45 -11.47 3.43 33.22
N THR A 46 -11.13 2.24 32.67
CA THR A 46 -11.43 0.97 33.35
C THR A 46 -10.68 0.81 34.67
N ARG A 47 -9.65 1.61 34.92
CA ARG A 47 -8.94 1.70 36.21
C ARG A 47 -9.37 2.87 37.08
N GLY A 48 -10.42 3.59 36.69
CA GLY A 48 -10.92 4.76 37.42
C GLY A 48 -9.97 5.96 37.40
N LYS A 49 -9.02 6.01 36.46
CA LYS A 49 -8.05 7.11 36.33
C LYS A 49 -8.43 8.06 35.22
N SER A 50 -8.29 9.36 35.48
CA SER A 50 -8.39 10.37 34.44
C SER A 50 -7.09 10.46 33.64
N TRP A 51 -7.16 10.82 32.36
CA TRP A 51 -5.97 10.92 31.53
C TRP A 51 -5.04 12.07 31.94
N VAL A 52 -5.55 13.12 32.60
CA VAL A 52 -4.71 14.20 33.15
C VAL A 52 -3.92 13.77 34.38
N GLU A 53 -4.32 12.68 35.04
CA GLU A 53 -3.66 12.08 36.20
C GLU A 53 -2.70 10.94 35.78
N THR A 54 -2.48 10.76 34.47
CA THR A 54 -1.64 9.67 33.96
C THR A 54 -0.20 9.85 34.45
N GLU A 55 0.33 8.81 35.09
CA GLU A 55 1.72 8.73 35.51
C GLU A 55 2.52 7.85 34.52
N PRO A 56 3.87 7.93 34.51
CA PRO A 56 4.70 7.04 33.69
C PRO A 56 4.38 5.56 33.88
N ARG A 57 4.10 5.13 35.12
CA ARG A 57 3.74 3.75 35.46
C ARG A 57 2.44 3.29 34.78
N ASP A 58 1.47 4.17 34.59
CA ASP A 58 0.22 3.82 33.90
C ASP A 58 0.47 3.49 32.41
N LEU A 59 1.43 4.17 31.79
CA LEU A 59 1.83 3.87 30.41
C LEU A 59 2.65 2.59 30.31
N GLU A 60 3.48 2.27 31.30
CA GLU A 60 4.18 0.98 31.41
C GLU A 60 3.19 -0.17 31.58
N ASP A 61 2.19 0.00 32.46
CA ASP A 61 1.13 -0.99 32.66
C ASP A 61 0.28 -1.18 31.40
N TYR A 62 -0.03 -0.09 30.68
CA TYR A 62 -0.72 -0.16 29.39
C TYR A 62 0.15 -0.84 28.33
N GLU A 63 1.45 -0.54 28.26
CA GLU A 63 2.38 -1.22 27.35
C GLU A 63 2.39 -2.73 27.61
N ASN A 64 2.55 -3.11 28.88
CA ASN A 64 2.60 -4.49 29.29
C ASN A 64 1.31 -5.22 28.88
N TRP A 65 0.15 -4.63 29.19
CA TRP A 65 -1.13 -5.16 28.79
C TRP A 65 -1.27 -5.27 27.27
N ARG A 66 -0.86 -4.25 26.52
CA ARG A 66 -1.06 -4.17 25.07
C ARG A 66 -0.14 -5.10 24.30
N ARG A 67 1.07 -5.38 24.80
CA ARG A 67 2.11 -6.12 24.09
C ARG A 67 2.33 -7.54 24.59
N PHE A 68 2.19 -7.78 25.90
CA PHE A 68 2.71 -8.99 26.53
C PHE A 68 1.66 -9.75 27.34
N ALA A 69 0.63 -9.08 27.86
CA ALA A 69 -0.34 -9.73 28.75
C ALA A 69 -1.12 -10.86 28.05
N PRO A 70 -1.14 -12.08 28.60
CA PRO A 70 -1.91 -13.20 28.05
C PRO A 70 -3.42 -12.95 28.01
N ALA A 71 -3.93 -12.15 28.94
CA ALA A 71 -5.35 -11.79 29.03
C ALA A 71 -5.81 -10.86 27.88
N ASN A 72 -4.88 -10.31 27.10
CA ASN A 72 -5.19 -9.52 25.92
C ASN A 72 -5.18 -10.45 24.68
N PRO A 73 -6.36 -10.80 24.13
CA PRO A 73 -6.46 -11.76 23.04
C PRO A 73 -5.88 -11.24 21.71
N SER A 74 -5.44 -9.98 21.65
CA SER A 74 -4.93 -9.35 20.44
C SER A 74 -3.75 -8.44 20.78
N THR A 75 -2.64 -9.02 21.21
CA THR A 75 -1.38 -8.30 21.43
C THR A 75 -0.89 -7.63 20.15
N ILE A 76 -0.10 -6.56 20.31
CA ILE A 76 0.38 -5.76 19.18
C ILE A 76 1.88 -5.89 18.96
N SER A 77 2.31 -5.68 17.72
CA SER A 77 3.72 -5.61 17.37
C SER A 77 4.38 -4.32 17.90
N GLY A 78 5.71 -4.35 18.03
CA GLY A 78 6.49 -3.17 18.43
C GLY A 78 6.29 -1.97 17.51
N ALA A 79 6.13 -2.18 16.20
CA ALA A 79 5.87 -1.09 15.26
C ALA A 79 4.50 -0.42 15.47
N LYS A 80 3.49 -1.18 15.87
CA LYS A 80 2.17 -0.62 16.22
C LYS A 80 2.27 0.16 17.53
N TRP A 81 3.00 -0.37 18.52
CA TRP A 81 3.26 0.30 19.79
C TRP A 81 3.99 1.64 19.59
N ASP A 82 5.07 1.67 18.81
CA ASP A 82 5.83 2.90 18.52
C ASP A 82 4.93 4.02 17.97
N ARG A 83 3.92 3.67 17.17
CA ARG A 83 2.92 4.62 16.64
C ARG A 83 1.96 5.10 17.73
N GLU A 84 1.43 4.17 18.54
CA GLU A 84 0.57 4.51 19.68
C GLU A 84 1.31 5.46 20.64
N LEU A 85 2.56 5.13 20.98
CA LEU A 85 3.44 5.94 21.82
C LEU A 85 3.70 7.34 21.22
N ALA A 86 3.87 7.46 19.90
CA ALA A 86 4.01 8.75 19.24
C ALA A 86 2.72 9.60 19.33
N ALA A 87 1.54 8.98 19.29
CA ALA A 87 0.27 9.66 19.51
C ALA A 87 0.16 10.18 20.95
N PHE A 88 0.50 9.35 21.93
CA PHE A 88 0.49 9.71 23.36
C PHE A 88 1.46 10.84 23.65
N LEU A 89 2.69 10.74 23.15
CA LEU A 89 3.70 11.81 23.24
C LEU A 89 3.18 13.11 22.64
N GLY A 90 2.43 13.03 21.54
CA GLY A 90 1.77 14.17 20.91
C GLY A 90 0.75 14.87 21.81
N LEU A 91 -0.12 14.08 22.46
CA LEU A 91 -1.16 14.53 23.38
C LEU A 91 -0.56 15.13 24.65
N PHE A 92 0.29 14.39 25.35
CA PHE A 92 0.83 14.82 26.63
C PHE A 92 1.80 16.01 26.50
N LYS A 93 2.63 16.08 25.44
CA LYS A 93 3.42 17.29 25.16
C LYS A 93 2.55 18.51 24.86
N TRP A 94 1.34 18.32 24.34
CA TRP A 94 0.40 19.43 24.19
C TRP A 94 -0.17 19.82 25.56
N ALA A 95 -0.59 18.85 26.38
CA ALA A 95 -1.17 19.10 27.70
C ALA A 95 -0.19 19.84 28.64
N VAL A 96 1.09 19.46 28.69
CA VAL A 96 2.13 20.17 29.46
C VAL A 96 2.26 21.62 28.99
N ARG A 97 2.34 21.84 27.69
CA ARG A 97 2.48 23.20 27.12
C ARG A 97 1.27 24.09 27.37
N GLN A 98 0.12 23.53 27.69
CA GLN A 98 -1.09 24.29 28.03
C GLN A 98 -1.30 24.39 29.55
N GLY A 99 -0.44 23.78 30.36
CA GLY A 99 -0.54 23.79 31.82
C GLY A 99 -1.60 22.85 32.38
N TRP A 100 -2.17 21.94 31.57
CA TRP A 100 -3.18 20.98 32.05
C TRP A 100 -2.57 19.86 32.91
N ILE A 101 -1.30 19.54 32.66
CA ILE A 101 -0.51 18.60 33.46
C ILE A 101 0.87 19.21 33.70
N SER A 102 1.51 18.88 34.81
CA SER A 102 2.83 19.41 35.19
C SER A 102 3.97 18.72 34.47
N THR A 103 3.85 17.40 34.23
CA THR A 103 4.90 16.55 33.66
C THR A 103 4.33 15.63 32.59
N ASN A 104 5.12 15.35 31.55
CA ASN A 104 4.74 14.40 30.51
C ASN A 104 4.97 12.96 31.02
N PRO A 105 3.96 12.08 31.08
CA PRO A 105 4.13 10.69 31.51
C PRO A 105 4.95 9.84 30.53
N VAL A 106 5.12 10.27 29.27
CA VAL A 106 5.99 9.57 28.32
C VAL A 106 7.45 9.91 28.63
N THR A 107 8.16 9.00 29.30
CA THR A 107 9.60 9.10 29.58
C THR A 107 10.40 9.14 28.29
N MET A 108 11.40 10.02 28.23
CA MET A 108 12.29 10.19 27.08
C MET A 108 13.72 9.79 27.46
N ARG A 109 14.45 9.15 26.55
CA ARG A 109 15.89 8.90 26.64
C ARG A 109 16.62 9.46 25.43
N GLN A 110 17.88 9.83 25.62
CA GLN A 110 18.74 10.26 24.52
C GLN A 110 19.39 9.04 23.84
N VAL A 111 19.35 9.02 22.51
CA VAL A 111 19.97 7.97 21.69
C VAL A 111 20.84 8.62 20.63
N VAL A 112 22.08 8.15 20.51
CA VAL A 112 22.99 8.57 19.43
C VAL A 112 22.61 7.79 18.17
N THR A 113 22.24 8.50 17.12
CA THR A 113 21.93 7.89 15.82
C THR A 113 23.20 7.37 15.15
N PRO A 114 23.09 6.46 14.15
CA PRO A 114 24.25 6.00 13.37
C PRO A 114 25.02 7.11 12.64
N ARG A 115 24.44 8.32 12.54
CA ARG A 115 25.08 9.52 11.96
C ARG A 115 25.76 10.40 13.01
N GLY A 116 25.77 10.01 14.28
CA GLY A 116 26.36 10.75 15.39
C GLY A 116 25.44 11.76 16.06
N ASP A 117 24.22 11.99 15.53
CA ASP A 117 23.28 12.94 16.12
C ASP A 117 22.66 12.38 17.41
N VAL A 118 22.62 13.19 18.48
CA VAL A 118 21.88 12.86 19.71
C VAL A 118 20.41 13.21 19.51
N VAL A 119 19.53 12.23 19.59
CA VAL A 119 18.09 12.41 19.41
C VAL A 119 17.35 11.92 20.66
N GLU A 120 16.38 12.69 21.13
CA GLU A 120 15.45 12.23 22.18
C GLU A 120 14.41 11.28 21.60
N VAL A 121 14.33 10.09 22.18
CA VAL A 121 13.41 9.02 21.81
C VAL A 121 12.63 8.61 23.06
N ALA A 122 11.34 8.27 22.91
CA ALA A 122 10.58 7.74 24.04
C ALA A 122 11.26 6.45 24.57
N ASP A 123 11.38 6.32 25.88
CA ASP A 123 12.13 5.23 26.52
C ASP A 123 11.49 3.87 26.22
N ALA A 124 10.15 3.83 26.30
CA ALA A 124 9.29 2.70 25.95
C ALA A 124 9.27 2.34 24.45
N ARG A 125 10.13 2.93 23.61
CA ARG A 125 10.18 2.58 22.18
C ARG A 125 10.61 1.12 22.00
N ALA A 126 9.90 0.38 21.18
CA ALA A 126 10.13 -1.05 21.01
C ALA A 126 11.47 -1.35 20.33
N ASN A 127 12.40 -1.99 21.06
CA ASN A 127 13.69 -2.45 20.52
C ASN A 127 13.54 -3.54 19.44
N ASN A 128 12.41 -4.27 19.43
CA ASN A 128 12.12 -5.40 18.56
C ASN A 128 11.00 -5.11 17.55
N ALA A 129 10.83 -3.85 17.13
CA ALA A 129 9.97 -3.52 15.99
C ALA A 129 10.56 -4.12 14.70
N ARG A 130 10.46 -5.44 14.54
CA ARG A 130 10.75 -6.14 13.29
C ARG A 130 9.92 -5.44 12.22
N SER A 131 10.56 -5.09 11.11
CA SER A 131 9.83 -4.66 9.91
C SER A 131 8.79 -5.73 9.62
N ALA A 132 7.55 -5.29 9.36
CA ALA A 132 6.37 -6.12 9.12
C ALA A 132 6.70 -7.46 8.43
N ASN A 133 5.98 -8.54 8.76
CA ASN A 133 6.00 -9.78 7.97
C ASN A 133 5.68 -9.42 6.51
N VAL A 134 6.72 -9.19 5.72
CA VAL A 134 6.61 -8.72 4.36
C VAL A 134 6.44 -9.97 3.50
N HIS A 135 5.34 -10.01 2.75
CA HIS A 135 5.03 -11.10 1.86
C HIS A 135 5.39 -10.67 0.43
N TRP A 136 6.46 -11.23 -0.12
CA TRP A 136 6.75 -11.19 -1.54
C TRP A 136 6.11 -12.42 -2.19
N LEU A 137 5.53 -12.25 -3.36
CA LEU A 137 5.01 -13.36 -4.16
C LEU A 137 5.75 -13.34 -5.49
N THR A 138 6.11 -14.51 -6.02
CA THR A 138 6.64 -14.64 -7.39
C THR A 138 5.58 -14.32 -8.43
N PRO A 139 5.93 -14.01 -9.69
CA PRO A 139 4.95 -13.67 -10.72
C PRO A 139 3.89 -14.76 -10.94
N ARG A 140 4.31 -16.04 -10.95
CA ARG A 140 3.38 -17.19 -11.00
C ARG A 140 2.47 -17.29 -9.78
N THR A 141 2.95 -16.96 -8.60
CA THR A 141 2.13 -16.97 -7.37
C THR A 141 1.12 -15.82 -7.35
N TRP A 142 1.47 -14.66 -7.89
CA TRP A 142 0.48 -13.60 -8.14
C TRP A 142 -0.60 -14.00 -9.13
N ARG A 143 -0.23 -14.70 -10.21
CA ARG A 143 -1.21 -15.24 -11.16
C ARG A 143 -2.18 -16.19 -10.47
N LEU A 144 -1.66 -17.18 -9.72
CA LEU A 144 -2.50 -18.08 -8.92
C LEU A 144 -3.43 -17.32 -7.96
N TRP A 145 -2.89 -16.36 -7.22
CA TRP A 145 -3.68 -15.58 -6.26
C TRP A 145 -4.79 -14.78 -6.94
N VAL A 146 -4.52 -14.19 -8.11
CA VAL A 146 -5.53 -13.47 -8.91
C VAL A 146 -6.58 -14.44 -9.46
N ASP A 147 -6.14 -15.55 -10.06
CA ASP A 147 -7.03 -16.52 -10.70
C ASP A 147 -7.98 -17.16 -9.68
N VAL A 148 -7.45 -17.63 -8.55
CA VAL A 148 -8.26 -18.26 -7.50
C VAL A 148 -9.03 -17.23 -6.69
N GLY A 149 -8.34 -16.18 -6.23
CA GLY A 149 -8.88 -15.22 -5.28
C GLY A 149 -9.85 -14.21 -5.88
N LEU A 150 -9.65 -13.80 -7.14
CA LEU A 150 -10.45 -12.77 -7.80
C LEU A 150 -11.26 -13.28 -8.99
N ARG A 151 -10.78 -14.29 -9.72
CA ARG A 151 -11.44 -14.80 -10.94
C ARG A 151 -12.24 -16.07 -10.71
N GLY A 152 -12.30 -16.55 -9.46
CA GLY A 152 -13.12 -17.69 -9.10
C GLY A 152 -12.59 -19.03 -9.56
N HIS A 153 -11.31 -19.14 -9.95
CA HIS A 153 -10.75 -20.41 -10.37
C HIS A 153 -10.68 -21.40 -9.19
N GLY A 154 -10.93 -22.67 -9.49
CA GLY A 154 -10.72 -23.79 -8.58
C GLY A 154 -9.31 -24.39 -8.70
N LEU A 155 -9.09 -25.54 -8.08
CA LEU A 155 -7.82 -26.29 -8.17
C LEU A 155 -7.47 -26.70 -9.61
N GLU A 156 -8.48 -26.94 -10.44
CA GLU A 156 -8.33 -27.30 -11.86
C GLU A 156 -7.91 -26.12 -12.75
N GLY A 157 -7.70 -24.93 -12.18
CA GLY A 157 -7.26 -23.75 -12.92
C GLY A 157 -8.33 -23.11 -13.80
N VAL A 158 -9.60 -23.54 -13.69
CA VAL A 158 -10.76 -22.98 -14.40
C VAL A 158 -11.76 -22.35 -13.44
N PRO A 159 -12.56 -21.35 -13.87
CA PRO A 159 -13.62 -20.78 -13.04
C PRO A 159 -14.59 -21.84 -12.51
N GLU A 160 -14.92 -21.75 -11.21
CA GLU A 160 -15.92 -22.61 -10.59
C GLU A 160 -17.29 -22.46 -11.25
N ARG A 161 -18.05 -23.56 -11.33
CA ARG A 161 -19.42 -23.51 -11.85
C ARG A 161 -20.27 -22.54 -11.02
N GLY A 162 -20.97 -21.64 -11.72
CA GLY A 162 -21.80 -20.61 -11.07
C GLY A 162 -21.01 -19.39 -10.57
N TRP A 163 -19.72 -19.27 -10.90
CA TRP A 163 -18.96 -18.05 -10.61
C TRP A 163 -19.53 -16.86 -11.38
N VAL A 164 -20.00 -15.86 -10.63
CA VAL A 164 -20.67 -14.67 -11.19
C VAL A 164 -19.68 -13.57 -11.61
N GLY A 165 -18.45 -13.58 -11.09
CA GLY A 165 -17.42 -12.60 -11.47
C GLY A 165 -17.79 -11.14 -11.17
N ARG A 166 -18.50 -10.88 -10.06
CA ARG A 166 -18.92 -9.52 -9.68
C ARG A 166 -17.71 -8.59 -9.54
N LEU A 167 -17.63 -7.57 -10.41
CA LEU A 167 -16.51 -6.60 -10.47
C LEU A 167 -15.14 -7.26 -10.63
N GLU A 168 -15.09 -8.45 -11.23
CA GLU A 168 -13.86 -9.22 -11.41
C GLU A 168 -12.83 -8.43 -12.22
N ASP A 169 -13.22 -7.96 -13.40
CA ASP A 169 -12.39 -7.17 -14.32
C ASP A 169 -11.78 -5.94 -13.62
N ARG A 170 -12.58 -5.17 -12.87
CA ARG A 170 -12.12 -4.03 -12.07
C ARG A 170 -11.06 -4.45 -11.04
N ASN A 171 -11.34 -5.52 -10.29
CA ASN A 171 -10.46 -5.99 -9.23
C ASN A 171 -9.13 -6.51 -9.80
N VAL A 172 -9.20 -7.28 -10.89
CA VAL A 172 -8.04 -7.82 -11.61
C VAL A 172 -7.20 -6.69 -12.19
N ALA A 173 -7.82 -5.72 -12.89
CA ALA A 173 -7.14 -4.57 -13.45
C ALA A 173 -6.41 -3.74 -12.37
N PHE A 174 -7.05 -3.50 -11.22
CA PHE A 174 -6.42 -2.79 -10.11
C PHE A 174 -5.19 -3.54 -9.57
N VAL A 175 -5.31 -4.84 -9.30
CA VAL A 175 -4.20 -5.62 -8.75
C VAL A 175 -3.04 -5.72 -9.74
N ARG A 176 -3.32 -5.99 -11.02
CA ARG A 176 -2.29 -6.06 -12.07
C ARG A 176 -1.61 -4.72 -12.30
N LEU A 177 -2.34 -3.61 -12.21
CA LEU A 177 -1.73 -2.28 -12.19
C LEU A 177 -0.73 -2.15 -11.04
N LEU A 178 -1.13 -2.43 -9.80
CA LEU A 178 -0.25 -2.25 -8.65
C LEU A 178 0.99 -3.16 -8.70
N VAL A 179 0.82 -4.43 -9.09
CA VAL A 179 1.92 -5.40 -9.20
C VAL A 179 2.90 -4.98 -10.30
N SER A 180 2.43 -4.44 -11.41
CA SER A 180 3.29 -4.03 -12.54
C SER A 180 3.91 -2.64 -12.40
N SER A 181 3.42 -1.81 -11.49
CA SER A 181 3.84 -0.40 -11.37
C SER A 181 4.44 0.00 -10.02
N GLY A 182 4.26 -0.84 -9.00
CA GLY A 182 4.69 -0.54 -7.65
C GLY A 182 4.00 0.69 -7.05
N LEU A 183 2.86 1.14 -7.59
CA LEU A 183 2.07 2.20 -6.99
C LEU A 183 1.66 1.84 -5.56
N ARG A 184 1.63 2.82 -4.66
CA ARG A 184 0.97 2.64 -3.35
C ARG A 184 -0.53 2.53 -3.55
N ARG A 185 -1.23 1.90 -2.60
CA ARG A 185 -2.70 1.81 -2.59
C ARG A 185 -3.37 3.13 -2.95
N LEU A 186 -3.03 4.20 -2.23
CA LEU A 186 -3.65 5.51 -2.46
C LEU A 186 -3.34 6.04 -3.87
N GLU A 187 -2.08 5.93 -4.29
CA GLU A 187 -1.61 6.42 -5.60
C GLU A 187 -2.36 5.73 -6.75
N GLY A 188 -2.47 4.39 -6.74
CA GLY A 188 -3.19 3.64 -7.78
C GLY A 188 -4.71 3.74 -7.66
N ALA A 189 -5.24 3.79 -6.43
CA ALA A 189 -6.68 3.90 -6.21
C ALA A 189 -7.24 5.28 -6.53
N SER A 190 -6.42 6.32 -6.58
CA SER A 190 -6.86 7.69 -6.86
C SER A 190 -6.55 8.19 -8.28
N LEU A 191 -6.24 7.28 -9.20
CA LEU A 191 -6.07 7.64 -10.60
C LEU A 191 -7.39 8.11 -11.19
N LEU A 192 -7.31 9.18 -11.97
CA LEU A 192 -8.39 9.61 -12.86
C LEU A 192 -8.27 8.90 -14.20
N THR A 193 -9.37 8.78 -14.94
CA THR A 193 -9.42 8.09 -16.24
C THR A 193 -8.36 8.60 -17.21
N PHE A 194 -8.16 9.92 -17.29
CA PHE A 194 -7.16 10.54 -18.16
C PHE A 194 -5.71 10.44 -17.65
N GLU A 195 -5.48 9.97 -16.41
CA GLU A 195 -4.13 9.73 -15.87
C GLU A 195 -3.60 8.32 -16.18
N VAL A 196 -4.48 7.43 -16.68
CA VAL A 196 -4.09 6.11 -17.18
C VAL A 196 -3.35 6.31 -18.51
N PRO A 197 -2.11 5.82 -18.65
CA PRO A 197 -1.40 5.93 -19.92
C PRO A 197 -2.07 5.06 -20.98
N LYS A 198 -2.07 5.50 -22.23
CA LYS A 198 -2.57 4.71 -23.36
C LYS A 198 -1.50 3.74 -23.86
N VAL A 199 -1.93 2.58 -24.36
CA VAL A 199 -1.01 1.65 -25.04
C VAL A 199 -0.57 2.27 -26.38
N PRO A 200 0.74 2.48 -26.64
CA PRO A 200 1.20 3.00 -27.92
C PRO A 200 0.85 2.08 -29.08
N LEU A 201 0.41 2.64 -30.21
CA LEU A 201 0.13 1.87 -31.44
C LEU A 201 1.36 1.13 -31.98
N THR A 202 2.56 1.66 -31.71
CA THR A 202 3.84 1.03 -32.06
C THR A 202 4.16 -0.22 -31.23
N GLY A 203 3.31 -0.55 -30.25
CA GLY A 203 3.55 -1.59 -29.27
C GLY A 203 4.56 -1.18 -28.19
N GLY A 204 4.73 -2.07 -27.22
CA GLY A 204 5.60 -1.88 -26.07
C GLY A 204 5.23 -2.84 -24.95
N ARG A 205 6.19 -3.18 -24.07
CA ARG A 205 5.89 -4.00 -22.88
C ARG A 205 5.41 -3.16 -21.70
N TYR A 206 5.76 -1.87 -21.68
CA TYR A 206 5.46 -0.94 -20.62
C TYR A 206 5.01 0.41 -21.16
N CYS A 207 4.04 0.99 -20.48
CA CYS A 207 3.54 2.35 -20.66
C CYS A 207 3.92 3.18 -19.43
N HIS A 208 3.89 4.51 -19.52
CA HIS A 208 4.23 5.37 -18.38
C HIS A 208 3.21 6.49 -18.17
N GLY A 209 2.86 6.72 -16.91
CA GLY A 209 1.97 7.80 -16.48
C GLY A 209 2.62 8.63 -15.37
N LYS A 210 1.92 9.66 -14.91
CA LYS A 210 2.36 10.48 -13.77
C LYS A 210 1.38 10.35 -12.62
N VAL A 211 1.91 10.22 -11.41
CA VAL A 211 1.12 10.32 -10.18
C VAL A 211 1.18 11.75 -9.67
N ALA A 212 0.01 12.33 -9.39
CA ALA A 212 -0.11 13.64 -8.78
C ALA A 212 0.56 13.70 -7.40
N ALA A 213 1.24 14.81 -7.11
CA ALA A 213 2.04 14.96 -5.90
C ALA A 213 1.24 14.74 -4.60
N GLN A 214 0.05 15.31 -4.47
CA GLN A 214 -0.72 15.32 -3.23
C GLN A 214 -1.12 13.93 -2.71
N VAL A 215 -1.23 12.94 -3.61
CA VAL A 215 -1.62 11.56 -3.27
C VAL A 215 -0.40 10.67 -2.99
N THR A 216 0.82 11.16 -3.21
CA THR A 216 2.03 10.44 -2.82
C THR A 216 2.40 10.72 -1.37
N ARG A 217 3.08 9.75 -0.74
CA ARG A 217 3.55 9.90 0.65
C ARG A 217 4.53 11.06 0.82
N SER A 218 5.36 11.33 -0.19
CA SER A 218 6.38 12.38 -0.16
C SER A 218 5.87 13.74 -0.63
N LYS A 219 4.60 13.83 -1.04
CA LYS A 219 4.01 15.04 -1.65
C LYS A 219 4.80 15.54 -2.87
N ARG A 220 5.39 14.60 -3.62
CA ARG A 220 6.13 14.84 -4.87
C ARG A 220 5.52 14.02 -6.00
N SER A 221 5.38 14.63 -7.17
CA SER A 221 4.95 13.93 -8.38
C SER A 221 6.04 12.96 -8.81
N ARG A 222 5.63 11.83 -9.39
CA ARG A 222 6.58 10.86 -9.96
C ARG A 222 5.99 10.18 -11.18
N THR A 223 6.86 9.81 -12.11
CA THR A 223 6.50 8.90 -13.20
C THR A 223 6.37 7.49 -12.63
N PHE A 224 5.35 6.77 -13.07
CA PHE A 224 5.22 5.33 -12.86
C PHE A 224 5.17 4.65 -14.22
N TYR A 225 5.64 3.41 -14.26
CA TYR A 225 5.53 2.55 -15.43
C TYR A 225 4.55 1.44 -15.10
N ALA A 226 3.73 1.02 -16.05
CA ALA A 226 2.80 -0.09 -15.91
C ALA A 226 2.95 -1.00 -17.13
N SER A 227 2.72 -2.31 -16.96
CA SER A 227 2.76 -3.21 -18.11
C SER A 227 1.63 -2.89 -19.08
N SER A 228 1.86 -3.03 -20.38
CA SER A 228 0.83 -2.77 -21.38
C SER A 228 -0.38 -3.70 -21.22
N GLY A 229 -0.18 -4.92 -20.72
CA GLY A 229 -1.27 -5.82 -20.34
C GLY A 229 -2.14 -5.28 -19.19
N ALA A 230 -1.53 -4.71 -18.15
CA ALA A 230 -2.29 -4.11 -17.05
C ALA A 230 -3.06 -2.86 -17.48
N VAL A 231 -2.52 -2.08 -18.43
CA VAL A 231 -3.24 -0.97 -19.06
C VAL A 231 -4.41 -1.49 -19.90
N GLY A 232 -4.21 -2.53 -20.71
CA GLY A 232 -5.28 -3.16 -21.50
C GLY A 232 -6.42 -3.73 -20.64
N ASP A 233 -6.11 -4.28 -19.46
CA ASP A 233 -7.13 -4.71 -18.49
C ASP A 233 -7.95 -3.51 -17.97
N ILE A 234 -7.32 -2.35 -17.77
CA ILE A 234 -8.01 -1.11 -17.37
C ILE A 234 -8.89 -0.60 -18.51
N GLU A 235 -8.39 -0.57 -19.74
CA GLU A 235 -9.15 -0.16 -20.93
C GLU A 235 -10.38 -1.05 -21.09
N SER A 236 -10.21 -2.38 -20.99
CA SER A 236 -11.30 -3.35 -21.03
C SER A 236 -12.35 -3.09 -19.93
N TYR A 237 -11.93 -2.84 -18.70
CA TYR A 237 -12.82 -2.49 -17.59
C TYR A 237 -13.58 -1.17 -17.85
N VAL A 238 -12.88 -0.14 -18.34
CA VAL A 238 -13.46 1.18 -18.63
C VAL A 238 -14.55 1.08 -19.70
N GLU A 239 -14.28 0.32 -20.76
CA GLU A 239 -15.19 0.17 -21.91
C GLU A 239 -16.36 -0.80 -21.64
N SER A 240 -16.26 -1.66 -20.62
CA SER A 240 -17.28 -2.67 -20.31
C SER A 240 -18.01 -2.42 -18.99
N SER A 241 -17.61 -3.07 -17.89
CA SER A 241 -18.37 -3.08 -16.63
C SER A 241 -18.47 -1.70 -15.98
N ARG A 242 -17.46 -0.83 -16.18
CA ARG A 242 -17.50 0.56 -15.72
C ARG A 242 -18.56 1.36 -16.45
N ALA A 243 -18.56 1.32 -17.78
CA ALA A 243 -19.55 2.01 -18.62
C ALA A 243 -20.97 1.54 -18.27
N TRP A 244 -21.16 0.23 -18.05
CA TRP A 244 -22.44 -0.31 -17.62
C TRP A 244 -22.86 0.17 -16.22
N ALA A 245 -21.93 0.23 -15.26
CA ALA A 245 -22.20 0.75 -13.92
C ALA A 245 -22.61 2.24 -13.94
N ILE A 246 -21.97 3.03 -14.81
CA ILE A 246 -22.28 4.44 -15.06
C ILE A 246 -23.68 4.59 -15.65
N SER A 247 -23.99 3.86 -16.72
CA SER A 247 -25.31 3.92 -17.36
C SER A 247 -26.44 3.63 -16.38
N LYS A 248 -26.27 2.62 -15.51
CA LYS A 248 -27.24 2.33 -14.44
C LYS A 248 -27.33 3.42 -13.37
N ALA A 249 -26.23 4.12 -13.09
CA ALA A 249 -26.21 5.21 -12.11
C ALA A 249 -26.92 6.45 -12.65
N GLN A 250 -26.67 6.78 -13.92
CA GLN A 250 -27.36 7.85 -14.67
C GLN A 250 -28.86 7.56 -14.76
N ALA A 251 -29.25 6.36 -15.20
CA ALA A 251 -30.67 5.96 -15.28
C ALA A 251 -31.39 6.03 -13.91
N ALA A 252 -30.65 5.85 -12.82
CA ALA A 252 -31.18 5.95 -11.45
C ALA A 252 -31.10 7.37 -10.85
N GLY A 253 -30.64 8.37 -11.62
CA GLY A 253 -30.48 9.76 -11.20
C GLY A 253 -29.51 9.92 -10.01
N ARG A 254 -28.46 9.10 -9.94
CA ARG A 254 -27.56 9.07 -8.77
C ARG A 254 -26.60 10.24 -8.73
N TYR A 255 -26.15 10.72 -9.89
CA TYR A 255 -25.09 11.73 -9.97
C TYR A 255 -25.65 13.14 -9.75
N GLU A 256 -26.86 13.40 -10.23
CA GLU A 256 -27.62 14.64 -10.04
C GLU A 256 -27.92 14.90 -8.56
N ARG A 257 -27.92 13.84 -7.73
CA ARG A 257 -28.13 13.93 -6.27
C ARG A 257 -26.84 14.13 -5.48
N LEU A 258 -25.69 14.27 -6.15
CA LEU A 258 -24.40 14.54 -5.50
C LEU A 258 -24.17 16.05 -5.42
N PRO A 259 -24.44 16.71 -4.28
CA PRO A 259 -24.38 18.17 -4.18
C PRO A 259 -22.99 18.75 -4.43
N GLU A 260 -21.94 17.96 -4.16
CA GLU A 260 -20.54 18.39 -4.32
C GLU A 260 -19.93 18.02 -5.68
N MET A 261 -20.75 17.57 -6.65
CA MET A 261 -20.28 17.21 -7.98
C MET A 261 -19.66 18.40 -8.71
N ARG A 262 -18.51 18.17 -9.36
CA ARG A 262 -17.76 19.17 -10.13
C ARG A 262 -17.57 18.67 -11.55
N LEU A 263 -18.28 19.27 -12.50
CA LEU A 263 -18.19 18.94 -13.91
C LEU A 263 -16.94 19.62 -14.49
N VAL A 264 -15.93 18.82 -14.82
CA VAL A 264 -14.67 19.27 -15.40
C VAL A 264 -14.89 19.74 -16.82
N THR A 265 -14.59 21.01 -17.06
CA THR A 265 -14.72 21.67 -18.36
C THR A 265 -13.41 21.64 -19.14
N GLU A 266 -12.27 21.63 -18.44
CA GLU A 266 -10.95 21.65 -19.06
C GLU A 266 -9.90 20.99 -18.16
N VAL A 267 -8.99 20.23 -18.76
CA VAL A 267 -7.73 19.80 -18.14
C VAL A 267 -6.58 20.40 -18.94
N GLY A 268 -5.98 21.45 -18.40
CA GLY A 268 -4.86 22.15 -19.03
C GLY A 268 -3.60 21.30 -19.11
N GLY A 269 -2.80 21.50 -20.17
CA GLY A 269 -1.50 20.83 -20.35
C GLY A 269 -0.33 21.49 -19.61
N GLY A 270 0.88 21.01 -19.91
CA GLY A 270 2.13 21.62 -19.43
C GLY A 270 2.68 21.06 -18.12
N LEU A 271 3.62 21.78 -17.51
CA LEU A 271 4.36 21.34 -16.31
C LEU A 271 3.50 21.34 -15.03
N LYS A 272 2.48 22.21 -14.98
CA LYS A 272 1.54 22.35 -13.85
C LYS A 272 0.10 22.29 -14.38
N PRO A 273 -0.36 21.10 -14.82
CA PRO A 273 -1.70 20.95 -15.38
C PRO A 273 -2.75 21.40 -14.37
N LYS A 274 -3.73 22.18 -14.83
CA LYS A 274 -4.85 22.67 -14.02
C LYS A 274 -6.13 21.99 -14.47
N VAL A 275 -6.95 21.58 -13.51
CA VAL A 275 -8.31 21.10 -13.73
C VAL A 275 -9.25 22.26 -13.45
N ARG A 276 -10.07 22.61 -14.43
CA ARG A 276 -11.16 23.58 -14.30
C ARG A 276 -12.49 22.85 -14.29
N TRP A 277 -13.41 23.31 -13.46
CA TRP A 277 -14.74 22.71 -13.34
C TRP A 277 -15.80 23.76 -13.06
N CYS A 278 -17.05 23.37 -13.28
CA CYS A 278 -18.25 24.05 -12.83
C CYS A 278 -18.97 23.14 -11.82
N ASP A 279 -19.40 23.67 -10.68
CA ASP A 279 -20.28 22.91 -9.79
C ASP A 279 -21.76 23.06 -10.19
N LEU A 280 -22.65 22.41 -9.45
CA LEU A 280 -24.10 22.41 -9.71
C LEU A 280 -24.75 23.80 -9.56
N ASP A 281 -24.13 24.70 -8.79
CA ASP A 281 -24.61 26.08 -8.58
C ASP A 281 -24.06 27.04 -9.66
N GLY A 282 -23.31 26.53 -10.64
CA GLY A 282 -22.72 27.32 -11.70
C GLY A 282 -21.39 28.01 -11.30
N VAL A 283 -20.84 27.69 -10.12
CA VAL A 283 -19.60 28.28 -9.65
C VAL A 283 -18.42 27.59 -10.32
N VAL A 284 -17.61 28.40 -11.00
CA VAL A 284 -16.40 27.94 -11.66
C VAL A 284 -15.25 27.87 -10.66
N GLY A 285 -14.56 26.73 -10.62
CA GLY A 285 -13.35 26.51 -9.83
C GLY A 285 -12.18 26.04 -10.68
N GLU A 286 -10.96 26.30 -10.21
CA GLU A 286 -9.76 25.73 -10.79
C GLU A 286 -8.76 25.28 -9.72
N ARG A 287 -8.00 24.21 -10.03
CA ARG A 287 -6.89 23.76 -9.18
C ARG A 287 -5.85 22.98 -9.96
N GLU A 288 -4.61 23.12 -9.55
CA GLU A 288 -3.51 22.30 -10.07
C GLU A 288 -3.76 20.82 -9.76
N LEU A 289 -3.67 19.95 -10.77
CA LEU A 289 -3.91 18.51 -10.66
C LEU A 289 -3.02 17.85 -9.59
N ASN A 290 -1.77 18.32 -9.48
CA ASN A 290 -0.82 17.84 -8.47
C ASN A 290 -1.22 18.18 -7.03
N LYS A 291 -2.07 19.18 -6.82
CA LYS A 291 -2.52 19.64 -5.50
C LYS A 291 -3.89 19.09 -5.10
N LEU A 292 -4.58 18.38 -6.00
CA LEU A 292 -5.85 17.74 -5.70
C LEU A 292 -5.64 16.56 -4.76
N THR A 293 -6.28 16.65 -3.59
CA THR A 293 -6.42 15.52 -2.66
C THR A 293 -7.24 14.40 -3.30
N TRP A 294 -7.13 13.18 -2.77
CA TRP A 294 -7.94 12.08 -3.29
C TRP A 294 -9.43 12.31 -3.07
N GLN A 295 -9.84 13.02 -2.01
CA GLN A 295 -11.24 13.38 -1.78
C GLN A 295 -11.76 14.34 -2.84
N GLU A 296 -11.00 15.39 -3.16
CA GLU A 296 -11.38 16.33 -4.22
C GLU A 296 -11.47 15.67 -5.59
N ARG A 297 -10.65 14.65 -5.85
CA ARG A 297 -10.69 13.85 -7.08
C ARG A 297 -11.97 13.01 -7.22
N LEU A 298 -12.57 12.56 -6.11
CA LEU A 298 -13.85 11.81 -6.15
C LEU A 298 -15.00 12.67 -6.70
N LEU A 299 -14.89 13.98 -6.52
CA LEU A 299 -15.92 14.95 -6.90
C LEU A 299 -15.83 15.34 -8.37
N LEU A 300 -14.79 14.92 -9.09
CA LEU A 300 -14.58 15.30 -10.48
C LEU A 300 -15.36 14.39 -11.42
N PHE A 301 -16.17 15.01 -12.25
CA PHE A 301 -16.99 14.38 -13.28
C PHE A 301 -16.67 15.01 -14.64
N THR A 302 -17.02 14.34 -15.72
CA THR A 302 -16.94 14.86 -17.08
C THR A 302 -18.27 14.62 -17.79
N GLU A 303 -18.53 15.37 -18.86
CA GLU A 303 -19.73 15.17 -19.64
C GLU A 303 -19.56 13.92 -20.51
N GLY A 304 -20.40 12.90 -20.29
CA GLY A 304 -20.45 11.68 -21.08
C GLY A 304 -21.68 11.61 -21.98
N PRO A 305 -21.81 10.56 -22.81
CA PRO A 305 -22.93 10.44 -23.76
C PRO A 305 -24.31 10.38 -23.11
N GLY A 306 -24.39 9.87 -21.88
CA GLY A 306 -25.61 9.75 -21.09
C GLY A 306 -25.76 10.80 -19.98
N GLY A 307 -24.96 11.86 -20.02
CA GLY A 307 -24.85 12.86 -18.96
C GLY A 307 -23.54 12.72 -18.15
N PRO A 308 -23.47 13.31 -16.96
CA PRO A 308 -22.24 13.31 -16.16
C PRO A 308 -21.72 11.91 -15.84
N GLU A 309 -20.40 11.75 -15.92
CA GLU A 309 -19.69 10.52 -15.59
C GLU A 309 -18.51 10.80 -14.65
N PRO A 310 -18.25 9.98 -13.63
CA PRO A 310 -17.11 10.20 -12.75
C PRO A 310 -15.79 10.17 -13.54
N LEU A 311 -14.85 11.06 -13.25
CA LEU A 311 -13.46 10.94 -13.73
C LEU A 311 -12.65 9.98 -12.86
N TRP A 312 -13.15 9.64 -11.67
CA TRP A 312 -12.57 8.62 -10.81
C TRP A 312 -12.60 7.26 -11.51
N LEU A 313 -11.43 6.61 -11.62
CA LEU A 313 -11.28 5.40 -12.42
C LEU A 313 -12.09 4.22 -11.87
N TRP A 314 -11.98 3.96 -10.57
CA TRP A 314 -12.49 2.74 -9.94
C TRP A 314 -13.88 2.96 -9.34
N LEU A 315 -14.91 2.31 -9.88
CA LEU A 315 -16.28 2.47 -9.40
C LEU A 315 -16.76 1.22 -8.64
N ASN A 316 -17.73 1.39 -7.74
CA ASN A 316 -18.49 0.29 -7.17
C ASN A 316 -19.61 -0.17 -8.12
N GLU A 317 -20.35 -1.21 -7.75
CA GLU A 317 -21.43 -1.76 -8.59
C GLU A 317 -22.57 -0.77 -8.88
N GLN A 318 -22.69 0.25 -8.02
CA GLN A 318 -23.67 1.31 -8.12
C GLN A 318 -23.19 2.48 -8.99
N GLY A 319 -21.99 2.39 -9.59
CA GLY A 319 -21.39 3.43 -10.43
C GLY A 319 -20.82 4.61 -9.63
N LEU A 320 -20.70 4.50 -8.30
CA LEU A 320 -20.11 5.55 -7.46
C LEU A 320 -18.61 5.30 -7.24
N PRO A 321 -17.80 6.34 -7.00
CA PRO A 321 -16.38 6.21 -6.71
C PRO A 321 -16.06 5.19 -5.61
N PHE A 322 -15.21 4.20 -5.91
CA PHE A 322 -14.74 3.19 -4.97
C PHE A 322 -13.56 3.72 -4.16
N LEU A 323 -13.72 3.78 -2.84
CA LEU A 323 -12.80 4.49 -1.97
C LEU A 323 -11.46 3.74 -1.79
N PRO A 324 -10.32 4.44 -1.65
CA PRO A 324 -9.01 3.81 -1.56
C PRO A 324 -8.86 2.78 -0.43
N HIS A 325 -9.55 2.97 0.70
CA HIS A 325 -9.43 2.05 1.82
C HIS A 325 -10.20 0.74 1.61
N SER A 326 -11.23 0.75 0.77
CA SER A 326 -12.08 -0.42 0.49
C SER A 326 -11.32 -1.56 -0.20
N TRP A 327 -10.19 -1.27 -0.85
CA TRP A 327 -9.31 -2.28 -1.46
C TRP A 327 -8.77 -3.31 -0.47
N GLU A 328 -8.60 -2.96 0.81
CA GLU A 328 -8.20 -3.94 1.83
C GLU A 328 -9.24 -5.05 2.01
N GLY A 329 -10.52 -4.72 1.85
CA GLY A 329 -11.61 -5.69 1.88
C GLY A 329 -11.53 -6.68 0.71
N ILE A 330 -11.19 -6.20 -0.48
CA ILE A 330 -11.02 -7.04 -1.69
C ILE A 330 -9.86 -8.03 -1.49
N PHE A 331 -8.70 -7.55 -1.03
CA PHE A 331 -7.56 -8.43 -0.74
C PHE A 331 -7.87 -9.45 0.36
N ARG A 332 -8.59 -9.04 1.41
CA ARG A 332 -9.01 -9.95 2.49
C ARG A 332 -9.96 -11.04 1.96
N ALA A 333 -10.92 -10.67 1.11
CA ALA A 333 -11.84 -11.63 0.51
C ALA A 333 -11.11 -12.62 -0.40
N ALA A 334 -10.19 -12.12 -1.23
CA ALA A 334 -9.35 -12.95 -2.10
C ALA A 334 -8.45 -13.91 -1.30
N ASN A 335 -7.77 -13.43 -0.24
CA ASN A 335 -6.97 -14.28 0.64
C ASN A 335 -7.80 -15.40 1.27
N LYS A 336 -8.98 -15.09 1.82
CA LYS A 336 -9.89 -16.09 2.39
C LYS A 336 -10.31 -17.13 1.36
N ARG A 337 -10.50 -16.72 0.11
CA ARG A 337 -10.84 -17.64 -0.98
C ARG A 337 -9.65 -18.52 -1.35
N CYS A 338 -8.46 -17.95 -1.51
CA CYS A 338 -7.23 -18.72 -1.74
C CYS A 338 -7.01 -19.75 -0.62
N GLU A 339 -7.13 -19.34 0.63
CA GLU A 339 -7.05 -20.23 1.79
C GLU A 339 -8.07 -21.37 1.69
N ARG A 340 -9.34 -21.05 1.43
CA ARG A 340 -10.40 -22.07 1.33
C ARG A 340 -10.21 -23.05 0.17
N VAL A 341 -9.77 -22.57 -0.99
CA VAL A 341 -9.70 -23.38 -2.22
C VAL A 341 -8.40 -24.18 -2.30
N LEU A 342 -7.28 -23.60 -1.84
CA LEU A 342 -5.95 -24.19 -2.01
C LEU A 342 -5.46 -24.96 -0.79
N THR A 343 -6.02 -24.73 0.40
CA THR A 343 -5.63 -25.48 1.60
C THR A 343 -6.30 -26.85 1.59
N PRO A 344 -5.53 -27.95 1.64
CA PRO A 344 -6.09 -29.30 1.72
C PRO A 344 -7.04 -29.46 2.93
N PRO A 345 -8.17 -30.17 2.80
CA PRO A 345 -9.15 -30.34 3.89
C PRO A 345 -8.51 -30.88 5.18
N GLU A 346 -7.57 -31.81 5.07
CA GLU A 346 -6.84 -32.41 6.19
C GLU A 346 -5.95 -31.41 6.95
N HIS A 347 -5.60 -30.28 6.35
CA HIS A 347 -4.73 -29.26 6.94
C HIS A 347 -5.48 -27.98 7.34
N GLN A 348 -6.80 -27.94 7.13
CA GLN A 348 -7.63 -26.87 7.67
C GLN A 348 -7.54 -26.91 9.21
N ARG A 349 -6.95 -25.86 9.81
CA ARG A 349 -6.70 -25.68 11.27
C ARG A 349 -5.44 -26.36 11.84
N MET A 350 -4.53 -26.85 11.00
CA MET A 350 -3.20 -27.32 11.44
C MET A 350 -2.16 -26.18 11.48
N ASP A 351 -0.90 -26.51 11.82
CA ASP A 351 0.24 -25.61 12.09
C ASP A 351 0.18 -24.25 11.36
N PRO A 352 0.01 -23.12 12.08
CA PRO A 352 -0.11 -21.78 11.50
C PRO A 352 1.15 -21.30 10.78
N HIS A 353 2.26 -22.04 10.88
CA HIS A 353 3.53 -21.73 10.23
C HIS A 353 3.68 -22.39 8.85
N LYS A 354 2.83 -23.35 8.48
CA LYS A 354 2.79 -23.93 7.13
C LYS A 354 1.86 -23.12 6.22
N VAL A 355 2.40 -22.67 5.09
CA VAL A 355 1.66 -21.85 4.12
C VAL A 355 1.11 -22.77 3.03
N TYR A 356 -0.21 -22.92 2.95
CA TYR A 356 -0.86 -23.75 1.92
C TYR A 356 -1.50 -22.92 0.80
N ALA A 357 -1.65 -21.62 1.03
CA ALA A 357 -2.26 -20.70 0.08
C ALA A 357 -1.48 -19.38 0.06
N PRO A 358 -1.35 -18.74 -1.12
CA PRO A 358 -0.71 -17.44 -1.22
C PRO A 358 -1.47 -16.39 -0.41
N TYR A 359 -0.75 -15.65 0.43
CA TYR A 359 -1.31 -14.52 1.17
C TYR A 359 -0.73 -13.20 0.68
N ALA A 360 -1.60 -12.28 0.27
CA ALA A 360 -1.22 -10.98 -0.26
C ALA A 360 -1.93 -9.82 0.44
N THR A 361 -1.23 -8.72 0.62
CA THR A 361 -1.81 -7.43 0.99
C THR A 361 -1.65 -6.44 -0.16
N VAL A 362 -2.36 -5.31 -0.11
CA VAL A 362 -2.14 -4.24 -1.11
C VAL A 362 -0.68 -3.80 -1.12
N HIS A 363 0.02 -3.85 0.03
CA HIS A 363 1.43 -3.48 0.10
C HIS A 363 2.37 -4.54 -0.50
N SER A 364 1.98 -5.82 -0.46
CA SER A 364 2.72 -6.94 -1.06
C SER A 364 2.95 -6.74 -2.56
N THR A 365 2.04 -6.07 -3.27
CA THR A 365 2.18 -5.74 -4.70
C THR A 365 3.45 -4.93 -4.95
N ARG A 366 3.71 -3.93 -4.10
CA ARG A 366 4.86 -3.03 -4.18
C ARG A 366 6.16 -3.71 -3.76
N HIS A 367 6.12 -4.62 -2.80
CA HIS A 367 7.26 -5.45 -2.44
C HIS A 367 7.67 -6.37 -3.59
N SER A 368 6.68 -7.05 -4.18
CA SER A 368 6.90 -7.95 -5.32
C SER A 368 7.41 -7.16 -6.53
N PHE A 369 6.81 -6.00 -6.85
CA PHE A 369 7.29 -5.10 -7.90
C PHE A 369 8.77 -4.71 -7.72
N ALA A 370 9.18 -4.34 -6.51
CA ALA A 370 10.57 -3.94 -6.24
C ALA A 370 11.55 -5.08 -6.59
N LEU A 371 11.22 -6.30 -6.16
CA LEU A 371 12.00 -7.49 -6.49
C LEU A 371 11.97 -7.79 -7.99
N PHE A 372 10.81 -7.68 -8.62
CA PHE A 372 10.64 -7.95 -10.04
C PHE A 372 11.47 -7.01 -10.90
N MET A 373 11.38 -5.71 -10.62
CA MET A 373 12.15 -4.70 -11.34
C MET A 373 13.64 -4.82 -11.06
N LEU A 374 14.05 -5.22 -9.86
CA LEU A 374 15.47 -5.46 -9.60
C LEU A 374 16.00 -6.59 -10.49
N VAL A 375 15.31 -7.72 -10.56
CA VAL A 375 15.72 -8.87 -11.39
C VAL A 375 15.71 -8.48 -12.88
N VAL A 376 14.64 -7.83 -13.35
CA VAL A 376 14.52 -7.40 -14.74
C VAL A 376 15.60 -6.39 -15.11
N LEU A 377 15.88 -5.40 -14.26
CA LEU A 377 16.89 -4.39 -14.54
C LEU A 377 18.30 -4.97 -14.54
N ASN A 378 18.62 -5.90 -13.63
CA ASN A 378 19.91 -6.61 -13.69
C ASN A 378 20.03 -7.39 -15.00
N ALA A 379 19.04 -8.22 -15.35
CA ALA A 379 19.06 -9.00 -16.59
C ALA A 379 19.15 -8.13 -17.85
N VAL A 380 18.44 -6.99 -17.88
CA VAL A 380 18.46 -6.04 -19.00
C VAL A 380 19.80 -5.32 -19.10
N MET A 381 20.39 -4.87 -17.98
CA MET A 381 21.70 -4.23 -18.01
C MET A 381 22.80 -5.20 -18.45
N ASP A 382 22.71 -6.47 -18.05
CA ASP A 382 23.70 -7.47 -18.41
C ASP A 382 23.66 -7.83 -19.90
N ARG A 383 22.46 -7.83 -20.51
CA ARG A 383 22.26 -8.31 -21.89
C ARG A 383 22.09 -7.22 -22.94
N ARG A 384 21.32 -6.17 -22.66
CA ARG A 384 20.77 -5.28 -23.70
C ARG A 384 21.75 -4.23 -24.19
N TYR A 385 22.77 -3.93 -23.41
CA TYR A 385 23.81 -2.98 -23.78
C TYR A 385 25.12 -3.65 -24.22
N GLY A 386 25.22 -4.99 -24.15
CA GLY A 386 26.44 -5.71 -24.55
C GLY A 386 27.70 -5.22 -23.85
N LEU A 387 27.57 -4.59 -22.67
CA LEU A 387 28.64 -3.82 -22.04
C LEU A 387 29.72 -4.76 -21.53
N THR A 388 30.95 -4.42 -21.88
CA THR A 388 32.15 -4.93 -21.20
C THR A 388 32.06 -4.64 -19.69
N PRO A 389 32.80 -5.39 -18.84
CA PRO A 389 32.84 -5.11 -17.40
C PRO A 389 33.18 -3.65 -17.07
N GLU A 390 34.07 -3.02 -17.85
CA GLU A 390 34.43 -1.60 -17.78
C GLU A 390 33.24 -0.69 -18.08
N GLU A 391 32.60 -0.85 -19.24
CA GLU A 391 31.44 -0.02 -19.62
C GLU A 391 30.24 -0.22 -18.68
N ARG A 392 30.10 -1.41 -18.07
CA ARG A 392 29.10 -1.69 -17.03
C ARG A 392 29.43 -0.96 -15.72
N ARG A 393 30.71 -0.72 -15.39
CA ARG A 393 31.10 0.15 -14.26
C ARG A 393 30.79 1.62 -14.59
N ASP A 394 31.14 2.07 -15.78
CA ASP A 394 30.93 3.47 -16.21
C ASP A 394 29.43 3.80 -16.34
N PHE A 395 28.62 2.89 -16.88
CA PHE A 395 27.17 3.04 -16.93
C PHE A 395 26.56 3.12 -15.52
N ARG A 396 27.05 2.34 -14.56
CA ARG A 396 26.62 2.40 -13.15
C ARG A 396 27.00 3.73 -12.49
N LEU A 397 28.13 4.32 -12.87
CA LEU A 397 28.55 5.64 -12.40
C LEU A 397 27.68 6.77 -13.01
N LEU A 398 27.27 6.64 -14.28
CA LEU A 398 26.53 7.66 -15.02
C LEU A 398 25.00 7.63 -14.76
N TYR A 399 24.38 6.44 -14.79
CA TYR A 399 22.92 6.27 -14.72
C TYR A 399 22.43 5.62 -13.42
N GLY A 400 23.36 5.20 -12.56
CA GLY A 400 23.08 4.53 -11.30
C GLY A 400 22.99 3.01 -11.42
N ASP A 401 23.06 2.32 -10.28
CA ASP A 401 22.84 0.87 -10.20
C ASP A 401 21.33 0.51 -10.27
N PRO A 402 20.97 -0.76 -10.54
CA PRO A 402 19.57 -1.20 -10.56
C PRO A 402 18.82 -0.90 -9.27
N TRP A 403 19.52 -0.85 -8.14
CA TRP A 403 18.94 -0.50 -6.84
C TRP A 403 18.49 0.95 -6.78
N PHE A 404 19.30 1.87 -7.32
CA PHE A 404 18.98 3.28 -7.48
C PHE A 404 17.79 3.47 -8.43
N MET A 405 17.75 2.74 -9.54
CA MET A 405 16.62 2.76 -10.47
C MET A 405 15.32 2.27 -9.79
N VAL A 406 15.36 1.15 -9.06
CA VAL A 406 14.20 0.65 -8.28
C VAL A 406 13.78 1.65 -7.21
N GLN A 407 14.73 2.29 -6.51
CA GLN A 407 14.44 3.36 -5.55
C GLN A 407 13.67 4.51 -6.23
N GLY A 408 14.09 4.92 -7.43
CA GLY A 408 13.43 5.94 -8.25
C GLY A 408 12.01 5.54 -8.65
N LEU A 409 11.83 4.32 -9.16
CA LEU A 409 10.52 3.76 -9.53
C LEU A 409 9.56 3.69 -8.34
N LEU A 410 10.07 3.41 -7.16
CA LEU A 410 9.31 3.42 -5.91
C LEU A 410 9.08 4.86 -5.40
N GLY A 411 9.89 5.84 -5.78
CA GLY A 411 9.83 7.19 -5.24
C GLY A 411 10.23 7.24 -3.76
N HIS A 412 11.24 6.46 -3.37
CA HIS A 412 11.82 6.50 -2.03
C HIS A 412 12.92 7.56 -1.94
N THR A 413 12.88 8.38 -0.89
CA THR A 413 13.91 9.40 -0.64
C THR A 413 15.21 8.79 -0.11
N ASN A 414 15.12 7.71 0.67
CA ASN A 414 16.27 7.03 1.27
C ASN A 414 16.44 5.62 0.67
N ARG A 415 17.64 5.33 0.16
CA ARG A 415 18.04 4.00 -0.34
C ARG A 415 17.91 2.92 0.71
N GLU A 416 18.25 3.23 1.96
CA GLU A 416 18.16 2.30 3.08
C GLU A 416 16.72 1.78 3.27
N THR A 417 15.72 2.63 3.03
CA THR A 417 14.31 2.21 3.07
C THR A 417 14.01 1.15 2.01
N THR A 418 14.50 1.34 0.78
CA THR A 418 14.34 0.36 -0.30
C THR A 418 15.03 -0.95 0.03
N VAL A 419 16.29 -0.90 0.46
CA VAL A 419 17.09 -2.08 0.78
C VAL A 419 16.51 -2.84 1.97
N LYS A 420 16.28 -2.15 3.09
CA LYS A 420 15.87 -2.77 4.36
C LYS A 420 14.45 -3.31 4.35
N HIS A 421 13.52 -2.64 3.64
CA HIS A 421 12.10 -3.01 3.72
C HIS A 421 11.58 -3.72 2.47
N TYR A 422 12.14 -3.46 1.28
CA TYR A 422 11.59 -3.98 0.02
C TYR A 422 12.46 -5.05 -0.64
N LEU A 423 13.75 -5.09 -0.33
CA LEU A 423 14.72 -5.98 -0.94
C LEU A 423 15.52 -6.78 0.11
N SER A 424 15.02 -6.85 1.34
CA SER A 424 15.64 -7.62 2.42
C SER A 424 15.90 -9.09 2.05
N PRO A 425 15.01 -9.81 1.35
CA PRO A 425 15.23 -11.22 1.02
C PRO A 425 16.46 -11.44 0.13
N VAL A 426 16.64 -10.57 -0.87
CA VAL A 426 17.76 -10.68 -1.82
C VAL A 426 19.05 -10.05 -1.33
N ARG A 427 19.00 -9.19 -0.31
CA ARG A 427 20.21 -8.62 0.32
C ARG A 427 21.14 -9.71 0.85
N ASN A 428 20.56 -10.76 1.43
CA ASN A 428 21.33 -11.88 1.98
C ASN A 428 21.86 -12.80 0.86
N LEU A 429 21.07 -13.01 -0.20
CA LEU A 429 21.47 -13.80 -1.38
C LEU A 429 22.66 -13.21 -2.12
N GLN A 430 22.78 -11.89 -2.21
CA GLN A 430 23.94 -11.27 -2.86
C GLN A 430 25.24 -11.55 -2.09
N LEU A 431 25.17 -11.66 -0.76
CA LEU A 431 26.31 -12.05 0.08
C LEU A 431 26.69 -13.52 -0.17
N GLU A 432 25.71 -14.42 -0.22
CA GLU A 432 25.94 -15.84 -0.50
C GLU A 432 26.41 -16.11 -1.93
N SER A 433 25.88 -15.38 -2.93
CA SER A 433 26.30 -15.45 -4.33
C SER A 433 27.71 -14.89 -4.53
N MET A 434 28.06 -13.79 -3.85
CA MET A 434 29.44 -13.27 -3.81
C MET A 434 30.41 -14.28 -3.16
N LEU A 435 29.93 -15.09 -2.22
CA LEU A 435 30.71 -16.16 -1.58
C LEU A 435 30.75 -17.47 -2.40
N ARG A 436 29.80 -17.69 -3.33
CA ARG A 436 29.65 -18.92 -4.13
C ARG A 436 30.13 -18.84 -5.59
N ALA A 437 30.63 -17.68 -6.03
CA ALA A 437 31.01 -17.36 -7.42
C ALA A 437 31.11 -18.58 -8.39
N SER A 438 30.10 -18.73 -9.25
CA SER A 438 30.19 -19.52 -10.47
C SER A 438 29.72 -18.66 -11.64
N GLU A 439 30.59 -18.47 -12.63
CA GLU A 439 30.30 -17.75 -13.86
C GLU A 439 29.34 -18.59 -14.73
N GLU A 440 28.11 -18.12 -14.96
CA GLU A 440 27.25 -18.69 -16.01
C GLU A 440 27.53 -17.98 -17.35
N PRO A 441 27.56 -18.69 -18.50
CA PRO A 441 27.88 -18.09 -19.79
C PRO A 441 26.81 -17.10 -20.28
N VAL A 442 27.27 -16.01 -20.89
CA VAL A 442 26.49 -14.84 -21.34
C VAL A 442 25.51 -15.15 -22.50
N ASP A 443 25.55 -16.36 -23.08
CA ASP A 443 24.87 -16.69 -24.36
C ASP A 443 23.54 -17.47 -24.26
N ALA A 444 22.99 -17.67 -23.05
CA ALA A 444 21.69 -18.34 -22.91
C ALA A 444 20.50 -17.45 -23.35
N PRO A 445 19.36 -18.02 -23.81
CA PRO A 445 18.08 -17.28 -23.91
C PRO A 445 17.76 -16.55 -22.60
N LEU A 446 16.90 -15.52 -22.63
CA LEU A 446 16.45 -14.89 -21.38
C LEU A 446 16.00 -16.01 -20.45
N PRO A 447 16.63 -16.19 -19.27
CA PRO A 447 16.26 -17.29 -18.41
C PRO A 447 14.77 -17.14 -18.12
N ASP A 448 14.04 -18.25 -18.15
CA ASP A 448 12.63 -18.26 -17.78
C ASP A 448 12.48 -17.50 -16.47
N LEU A 449 11.82 -16.33 -16.52
CA LEU A 449 11.75 -15.42 -15.38
C LEU A 449 11.06 -16.12 -14.21
N ASP A 450 10.08 -16.99 -14.49
CA ASP A 450 9.43 -17.80 -13.48
C ASP A 450 10.44 -18.74 -12.81
N GLY A 451 11.29 -19.44 -13.59
CA GLY A 451 12.40 -20.23 -13.09
C GLY A 451 13.41 -19.44 -12.24
N VAL A 452 13.77 -18.21 -12.62
CA VAL A 452 14.64 -17.33 -11.82
C VAL A 452 13.99 -16.98 -10.49
N PHE A 453 12.73 -16.55 -10.51
CA PHE A 453 12.00 -16.20 -9.28
C PHE A 453 11.78 -17.42 -8.37
N ALA A 454 11.55 -18.61 -8.94
CA ALA A 454 11.43 -19.85 -8.18
C ALA A 454 12.73 -20.19 -7.45
N ARG A 455 13.90 -20.06 -8.12
CA ARG A 455 15.21 -20.22 -7.46
C ARG A 455 15.40 -19.23 -6.33
N VAL A 456 15.17 -17.93 -6.60
CA VAL A 456 15.26 -16.86 -5.59
C VAL A 456 14.33 -17.13 -4.40
N ALA A 457 13.14 -17.68 -4.63
CA ALA A 457 12.18 -17.98 -3.57
C ALA A 457 12.59 -19.17 -2.69
N ARG A 458 13.28 -20.18 -3.25
CA ARG A 458 13.86 -21.28 -2.46
C ARG A 458 14.95 -20.78 -1.51
N ASP A 459 15.79 -19.87 -2.00
CA ASP A 459 16.98 -19.45 -1.26
C ASP A 459 16.71 -18.28 -0.28
N ALA A 460 15.61 -17.53 -0.43
CA ALA A 460 15.32 -16.36 0.40
C ALA A 460 14.02 -16.43 1.21
N GLU A 461 14.12 -16.30 2.54
CA GLU A 461 12.98 -16.18 3.46
C GLU A 461 12.04 -15.01 3.12
N GLY A 462 10.73 -15.21 3.28
CA GLY A 462 9.68 -14.21 3.00
C GLY A 462 9.10 -14.19 1.58
N ILE A 463 9.73 -14.86 0.59
CA ILE A 463 9.19 -15.01 -0.78
C ILE A 463 8.30 -16.27 -0.91
N GLN A 464 7.02 -16.09 -1.21
CA GLN A 464 6.08 -17.16 -1.50
C GLN A 464 6.14 -17.54 -2.97
N ASP A 465 6.33 -18.84 -3.19
CA ASP A 465 6.33 -19.45 -4.50
C ASP A 465 5.52 -20.76 -4.48
N ILE A 466 4.75 -20.99 -5.55
CA ILE A 466 3.81 -22.11 -5.68
C ILE A 466 4.44 -23.49 -5.45
N ASP A 467 5.70 -23.72 -5.84
CA ASP A 467 6.33 -25.03 -5.69
C ASP A 467 7.30 -25.09 -4.49
N ALA A 468 7.80 -23.95 -4.02
CA ALA A 468 8.83 -23.92 -2.97
C ALA A 468 8.25 -23.85 -1.55
N ARG A 469 7.03 -23.32 -1.39
CA ARG A 469 6.43 -23.07 -0.07
C ARG A 469 4.98 -23.48 0.08
N LEU A 470 4.30 -23.81 -1.02
CA LEU A 470 2.86 -24.07 -1.02
C LEU A 470 2.51 -25.56 -1.23
N THR A 471 3.48 -26.41 -1.62
CA THR A 471 3.32 -27.87 -1.62
C THR A 471 3.81 -28.45 -0.28
N PRO A 472 3.02 -29.29 0.41
CA PRO A 472 3.53 -30.06 1.53
C PRO A 472 4.68 -30.94 1.05
N GLU A 473 5.81 -30.93 1.76
CA GLU A 473 6.85 -31.94 1.56
C GLU A 473 6.16 -33.31 1.61
N ALA A 474 6.19 -34.05 0.50
CA ALA A 474 5.84 -35.45 0.50
C ALA A 474 6.79 -36.11 1.49
N GLY A 475 6.26 -36.43 2.68
CA GLY A 475 7.05 -36.98 3.76
C GLY A 475 7.82 -38.20 3.30
N ALA A 476 9.10 -38.25 3.68
CA ALA A 476 9.86 -39.48 3.73
C ALA A 476 9.01 -40.54 4.44
N ALA A 477 8.82 -41.66 3.72
CA ALA A 477 8.15 -42.85 4.20
C ALA A 477 8.90 -43.51 5.37
#